data_AF-A0A0E0K0T6-F1
#
_entry.id   AF-A0A0E0K0T6-F1
#
_cell.length_a   1.000
_cell.length_b   1.000
_cell.length_c   1.000
_cell.angle_alpha   90.00
_cell.angle_beta   90.00
_cell.angle_gamma   90.00
#
_symmetry.space_group_name_H-M   'P 1'
#
loop_
_entity.id
_entity.type
_entity.pdbx_description
1 polymer ?
#
loop_
_entity_poly.entity_id
_entity_poly.type
_entity_poly.pdbx_seq_one_letter_code
_entity_poly.pdbx_strand_id
1 'polypeptide(L)' 'MRGHIKSDEEVSDPKALLEDRSKAKCVYQWYEYQKCVKRIEDDETGQKHCTGQYFDYWKCVDKNVAEKLFDSLK' A
#
# COMPACT_ATOMS: atom_id res chain seq x y z
N MET A 1 45.11 -11.22 2.87
CA MET A 1 44.04 -11.81 2.05
C MET A 1 42.98 -10.74 1.83
N ARG A 2 42.77 -10.29 0.59
CA ARG A 2 41.75 -9.30 0.24
C ARG A 2 40.41 -10.02 0.14
N GLY A 3 39.57 -9.90 1.17
CA GLY A 3 38.15 -10.27 1.08
C GLY A 3 37.50 -9.44 -0.01
N HIS A 4 37.05 -10.09 -1.06
CA HIS A 4 36.30 -9.43 -2.14
C HIS A 4 34.86 -9.21 -1.68
N ILE A 5 34.48 -7.94 -1.62
CA ILE A 5 33.10 -7.45 -1.50
C ILE A 5 32.45 -7.56 -2.90
N LYS A 6 31.30 -8.23 -2.99
CA LYS A 6 30.34 -8.21 -4.13
C LYS A 6 29.02 -8.83 -3.63
N SER A 7 27.85 -8.20 -3.62
CA SER A 7 27.39 -6.88 -4.10
C SER A 7 26.11 -6.50 -3.34
N ASP A 8 26.07 -5.30 -2.78
CA ASP A 8 24.83 -4.66 -2.29
C ASP A 8 23.99 -4.18 -3.48
N GLU A 9 23.44 -5.12 -4.27
CA GLU A 9 22.44 -4.77 -5.27
C GLU A 9 21.12 -4.54 -4.52
N GLU A 10 20.68 -3.28 -4.42
CA GLU A 10 19.44 -2.92 -3.74
C GLU A 10 18.27 -3.65 -4.41
N VAL A 11 17.83 -4.76 -3.80
CA VAL A 11 16.69 -5.52 -4.29
C VAL A 11 15.44 -4.70 -4.00
N SER A 12 14.95 -3.99 -5.01
CA SER A 12 13.71 -3.23 -4.92
C SER A 12 12.51 -4.16 -4.92
N ASP A 13 11.66 -4.10 -3.88
CA ASP A 13 10.41 -4.86 -3.81
C ASP A 13 9.45 -4.42 -4.94
N PRO A 14 9.19 -5.26 -5.95
CA PRO A 14 8.31 -4.90 -7.05
C PRO A 14 6.89 -4.61 -6.60
N LYS A 15 6.42 -5.25 -5.51
CA LYS A 15 5.08 -5.02 -4.94
C LYS A 15 4.99 -3.60 -4.40
N ALA A 16 5.91 -3.18 -3.53
CA ALA A 16 5.94 -1.82 -2.98
C ALA A 16 5.95 -0.74 -4.08
N LEU A 17 6.78 -0.91 -5.11
CA LEU A 17 6.84 0.02 -6.25
C LEU A 17 5.51 0.09 -7.04
N LEU A 18 4.86 -1.06 -7.24
CA LEU A 18 3.58 -1.12 -7.94
C LEU A 18 2.43 -0.55 -7.08
N GLU A 19 2.47 -0.78 -5.77
CA GLU A 19 1.51 -0.20 -4.83
C GLU A 19 1.56 1.32 -4.88
N ASP A 20 2.76 1.92 -4.75
CA ASP A 20 2.93 3.38 -4.81
C ASP A 20 2.40 3.99 -6.12
N ARG A 21 2.68 3.36 -7.26
CA ARG A 21 2.11 3.78 -8.55
C ARG A 21 0.60 3.62 -8.61
N SER A 22 0.03 2.63 -7.92
CA SER A 22 -1.40 2.34 -7.91
C SER A 22 -2.20 3.27 -7.00
N LYS A 23 -1.58 3.88 -5.98
CA LYS A 23 -2.26 4.81 -5.06
C LYS A 23 -2.97 5.95 -5.79
N ALA A 24 -2.35 6.51 -6.84
CA ALA A 24 -2.91 7.60 -7.65
C ALA A 24 -4.19 7.19 -8.43
N LYS A 25 -4.41 5.90 -8.69
CA LYS A 25 -5.62 5.38 -9.35
C LYS A 25 -6.78 5.14 -8.36
N CYS A 26 -6.49 5.10 -7.07
CA CYS A 26 -7.42 4.75 -5.99
C CYS A 26 -7.74 5.95 -5.07
N VAL A 27 -7.62 7.17 -5.60
CA VAL A 27 -7.78 8.43 -4.85
C VAL A 27 -9.18 8.59 -4.25
N TYR A 28 -10.22 8.10 -4.93
CA TYR A 28 -11.60 8.16 -4.41
C TYR A 28 -11.73 7.34 -3.10
N GLN A 29 -11.29 6.08 -3.10
CA GLN A 29 -11.31 5.23 -1.92
C GLN A 29 -10.41 5.78 -0.81
N TRP A 30 -9.25 6.35 -1.18
CA TRP A 30 -8.38 7.04 -0.24
C TRP A 30 -9.10 8.21 0.44
N TYR A 31 -9.84 9.01 -0.32
CA TYR A 31 -10.60 10.14 0.21
C TYR A 31 -11.71 9.70 1.17
N GLU A 32 -12.45 8.63 0.86
CA GLU A 32 -13.46 8.08 1.75
C GLU A 32 -12.84 7.51 3.04
N TYR A 33 -11.68 6.87 2.96
CA TYR A 33 -10.92 6.47 4.14
C TYR A 33 -10.50 7.68 4.98
N GLN A 34 -9.97 8.74 4.38
CA GLN A 34 -9.59 9.97 5.09
C GLN A 34 -10.77 10.67 5.76
N LYS A 35 -11.95 10.68 5.13
CA LYS A 35 -13.20 11.18 5.76
C LYS A 35 -13.57 10.34 6.98
N CYS A 36 -13.42 9.01 6.90
CA CYS A 36 -13.65 8.16 8.05
C CYS A 36 -12.65 8.43 9.17
N VAL A 37 -11.36 8.59 8.87
CA VAL A 37 -10.31 8.91 9.86
C VAL A 37 -10.67 10.19 10.63
N LYS A 38 -11.03 11.26 9.92
CA LYS A 38 -11.49 12.51 10.55
C LYS A 38 -12.73 12.32 11.41
N ARG A 39 -13.71 11.52 10.97
CA ARG A 39 -14.93 11.25 11.74
C ARG A 39 -14.66 10.56 13.09
N ILE A 40 -13.57 9.81 13.19
CA ILE A 40 -13.22 9.04 14.40
C ILE A 40 -12.06 9.64 15.19
N GLU A 41 -11.55 10.81 14.80
CA GLU A 41 -10.32 11.40 15.38
C GLU A 41 -10.43 11.68 16.88
N ASP A 42 -11.62 12.09 17.34
CA ASP A 42 -11.92 12.36 18.76
C ASP A 42 -12.57 11.16 19.48
N ASP A 43 -12.45 9.94 18.96
CA ASP A 43 -12.99 8.76 19.65
C ASP A 43 -12.09 8.27 20.78
N GLU A 44 -12.45 8.61 22.02
CA GLU A 44 -11.73 8.13 23.22
C GLU A 44 -12.11 6.70 23.63
N THR A 45 -13.18 6.14 23.05
CA THR A 45 -13.68 4.80 23.43
C THR A 45 -12.90 3.66 22.76
N GLY A 46 -12.22 3.94 21.65
CA GLY A 46 -11.57 2.96 20.80
C GLY A 46 -12.53 2.03 20.04
N GLN A 47 -13.83 2.30 20.06
CA GLN A 47 -14.85 1.46 19.41
C GLN A 47 -15.07 1.82 17.95
N LYS A 48 -14.84 3.08 17.56
CA LYS A 48 -15.02 3.50 16.16
C LYS A 48 -13.80 3.09 15.36
N HIS A 49 -14.04 2.52 14.17
CA HIS A 49 -12.96 2.11 13.27
C HIS A 49 -13.32 2.36 11.80
N CYS A 50 -12.28 2.40 10.97
CA CYS A 50 -12.37 2.64 9.52
C CYS A 50 -11.98 1.42 8.68
N THR A 51 -11.99 0.23 9.27
CA THR A 51 -11.55 -1.02 8.64
C THR A 51 -12.24 -1.29 7.30
N GLY A 52 -13.53 -0.97 7.16
CA GLY A 52 -14.24 -1.13 5.89
C GLY A 52 -13.66 -0.25 4.78
N GLN A 53 -13.51 1.05 5.03
CA GLN A 53 -12.93 1.99 4.06
C GLN A 53 -11.45 1.67 3.77
N TYR A 54 -10.71 1.20 4.79
CA TYR A 54 -9.34 0.72 4.63
C TYR A 54 -9.29 -0.47 3.67
N PHE A 55 -10.18 -1.46 3.84
CA PHE A 55 -10.28 -2.60 2.95
C PHE A 55 -10.72 -2.21 1.54
N ASP A 56 -11.63 -1.25 1.38
CA ASP A 56 -12.03 -0.77 0.05
C ASP A 56 -10.87 -0.08 -0.68
N TYR A 57 -10.07 0.72 0.02
CA TYR A 57 -8.86 1.34 -0.52
C TYR A 57 -7.83 0.30 -0.95
N TRP A 58 -7.48 -0.63 -0.06
CA TRP A 58 -6.50 -1.66 -0.35
C TRP A 58 -6.97 -2.63 -1.43
N LYS A 59 -8.26 -2.99 -1.46
CA LYS A 59 -8.83 -3.77 -2.56
C LYS A 59 -8.65 -3.09 -3.92
N CYS A 60 -8.79 -1.77 -3.99
CA CYS A 60 -8.50 -1.03 -5.22
C CYS A 60 -7.01 -1.12 -5.58
N VAL A 61 -6.11 -0.89 -4.62
CA VAL A 61 -4.66 -0.95 -4.85
C VAL A 61 -4.24 -2.36 -5.29
N ASP A 62 -4.65 -3.39 -4.56
CA ASP A 62 -4.32 -4.79 -4.84
C ASP A 62 -4.84 -5.23 -6.21
N LYS A 63 -6.05 -4.79 -6.61
CA LYS A 63 -6.58 -5.06 -7.94
C LYS A 63 -5.66 -4.51 -9.04
N ASN A 64 -5.13 -3.30 -8.87
CA ASN A 64 -4.22 -2.69 -9.85
C ASN A 64 -2.82 -3.34 -9.84
N VAL A 65 -2.32 -3.72 -8.66
CA VAL A 65 -1.01 -4.37 -8.51
C VAL A 65 -1.02 -5.78 -9.11
N ALA A 66 -2.11 -6.52 -8.93
CA ALA A 66 -2.25 -7.89 -9.43
C ALA A 66 -2.07 -8.01 -10.95
N GLU A 67 -2.36 -6.96 -11.72
CA GLU A 67 -2.18 -6.93 -13.18
C GLU A 67 -0.71 -6.95 -13.63
N LYS A 68 0.24 -6.61 -12.73
CA LYS A 68 1.66 -6.39 -13.07
C LYS A 68 2.65 -7.08 -12.16
N LEU A 69 2.23 -7.50 -10.97
CA LEU A 69 3.13 -8.04 -9.96
C LEU A 69 3.82 -9.31 -10.45
N PHE A 70 3.06 -10.26 -11.00
CA PHE A 70 3.62 -11.54 -11.44
C PHE A 70 4.51 -11.42 -12.68
N ASP A 71 4.37 -10.37 -13.49
CA ASP A 71 5.31 -10.08 -14.58
C ASP A 71 6.70 -9.70 -14.05
N SER A 72 6.77 -9.21 -12.80
CA SER A 72 8.00 -8.75 -12.15
C SER A 72 8.62 -9.79 -11.21
N LEU A 73 7.94 -10.91 -10.97
CA LEU A 73 8.41 -12.02 -10.13
C LEU A 73 8.97 -13.15 -11.02
N LYS A 74 10.07 -13.77 -10.59
CA LYS A 74 10.72 -14.91 -11.27
C LYS A 74 10.59 -16.19 -10.44
#